data_AF-A0AB37ZQG2-F1
#
_entry.id   AF-A0AB37ZQG2-F1
#
_cell.length_a   1.000
_cell.length_b   1.000
_cell.length_c   1.000
_cell.angle_alpha   90.00
_cell.angle_beta   90.00
_cell.angle_gamma   90.00
#
_symmetry.space_group_name_H-M   'P 1'
#
loop_
_entity.id
_entity.type
_entity.pdbx_description
1 polymer ?
#
loop_
_entity_poly.entity_id
_entity_poly.type
_entity_poly.pdbx_seq_one_letter_code
_entity_poly.pdbx_strand_id
1 'polypeptide(L)'
;MKIDWSKAPVGTTGAMVADFNGATVKRGEIEWIPSSITPKGQYQVGAGAWVYHEAPQQWDGKGLPPVGTEVEVHRGKCVWIEKDEWQIGKTAKVMSSFENSFELGMAAIQFESGHCECILAECLRPIRTAEQIEEDQKKQEVKELMIILGSVESAAYKDIAIAIQQANFRKQVPQ
;
A
#
# COMPACT_ATOMS: atom_id res chain seq x y z
N MET A 1 4.23 21.69 5.87
CA MET A 1 4.33 20.78 7.03
C MET A 1 3.87 19.39 6.59
N LYS A 2 4.53 18.30 6.99
CA LYS A 2 4.13 16.90 6.69
C LYS A 2 3.59 16.28 7.98
N ILE A 3 2.34 15.81 7.97
CA ILE A 3 1.75 15.11 9.12
C ILE A 3 2.32 13.69 9.17
N ASP A 4 2.84 13.31 10.34
CA ASP A 4 3.34 11.97 10.61
C ASP A 4 2.22 11.12 11.20
N TRP A 5 1.41 10.52 10.33
CA TRP A 5 0.25 9.70 10.70
C TRP A 5 0.61 8.45 11.50
N SER A 6 1.89 8.03 11.53
CA SER A 6 2.34 6.92 12.39
C SER A 6 2.20 7.24 13.89
N LYS A 7 2.06 8.52 14.24
CA LYS A 7 1.85 9.00 15.62
C LYS A 7 0.37 9.23 15.97
N ALA A 8 -0.54 8.94 15.03
CA ALA A 8 -1.97 9.13 15.25
C ALA A 8 -2.52 8.09 16.25
N PRO A 9 -3.33 8.50 17.24
CA PRO A 9 -4.08 7.57 18.07
C PRO A 9 -5.00 6.66 17.24
N VAL A 10 -5.22 5.44 17.71
CA VAL A 10 -6.15 4.49 17.07
C VAL A 10 -7.55 5.10 17.03
N GLY A 11 -8.22 5.01 15.87
CA GLY A 11 -9.57 5.57 15.66
C GLY A 11 -9.59 7.04 15.25
N THR A 12 -8.44 7.62 14.93
CA THR A 12 -8.32 8.98 14.38
C THR A 12 -8.79 9.02 12.92
N THR A 13 -9.71 9.93 12.59
CA THR A 13 -10.20 10.14 11.22
C THR A 13 -9.59 11.35 10.53
N GLY A 14 -8.90 12.21 11.29
CA GLY A 14 -8.19 13.35 10.75
C GLY A 14 -7.39 14.11 11.80
N ALA A 15 -6.77 15.19 11.36
CA ALA A 15 -5.89 16.03 12.15
C ALA A 15 -6.21 17.49 11.86
N MET A 16 -6.36 18.29 12.91
CA MET A 16 -6.45 19.74 12.79
C MET A 16 -5.04 20.33 12.96
N VAL A 17 -4.63 21.16 12.00
CA VAL A 17 -3.31 21.80 11.98
C VAL A 17 -3.49 23.30 12.02
N ALA A 18 -2.85 23.95 13.00
CA ALA A 18 -2.84 25.40 13.11
C ALA A 18 -1.92 26.04 12.05
N ASP A 19 -2.44 27.05 11.35
CA ASP A 19 -1.81 27.91 10.37
C ASP A 19 -1.88 29.37 10.86
N PHE A 20 -0.72 29.93 11.16
CA PHE A 20 -0.58 31.29 11.69
C PHE A 20 0.03 32.21 10.63
N ASN A 21 -0.83 32.95 9.93
CA ASN A 21 -0.54 34.02 8.96
C ASN A 21 0.94 34.45 8.86
N GLY A 22 1.75 33.67 8.12
CA GLY A 22 3.10 34.03 7.69
C GLY A 22 4.19 34.12 8.76
N ALA A 23 3.91 33.84 10.04
CA ALA A 23 4.95 33.78 11.07
C ALA A 23 5.41 32.34 11.25
N THR A 24 6.65 32.06 10.86
CA THR A 24 7.34 30.78 11.10
C THR A 24 7.59 30.59 12.59
N VAL A 25 6.53 30.33 13.36
CA VAL A 25 6.63 29.95 14.76
C VAL A 25 6.81 28.44 14.83
N LYS A 26 7.84 28.02 15.55
CA LYS A 26 8.22 26.63 15.75
C LYS A 26 7.03 25.80 16.25
N ARG A 27 6.75 24.71 15.52
CA ARG A 27 6.26 23.39 15.97
C ARG A 27 4.79 23.27 16.46
N GLY A 28 3.98 22.59 15.65
CA GLY A 28 3.71 21.17 15.93
C GLY A 28 2.45 20.80 16.73
N GLU A 29 1.53 21.72 17.02
CA GLU A 29 0.24 21.33 17.60
C GLU A 29 -0.65 20.71 16.50
N ILE A 30 -0.55 19.39 16.41
CA ILE A 30 -1.49 18.54 15.68
C ILE A 30 -2.53 18.11 16.71
N GLU A 31 -3.77 18.50 16.51
CA GLU A 31 -4.89 17.97 17.28
C GLU A 31 -5.50 16.80 16.51
N TRP A 32 -5.41 15.59 17.08
CA TRP A 32 -5.99 14.40 16.50
C TRP A 32 -7.49 14.38 16.72
N ILE A 33 -8.25 14.19 15.65
CA ILE A 33 -9.70 14.20 15.69
C ILE A 33 -10.23 12.76 15.79
N PRO A 34 -10.92 12.39 16.88
CA PRO A 34 -11.52 11.06 17.01
C PRO A 34 -12.71 10.90 16.06
N SER A 35 -13.00 9.66 15.67
CA SER A 35 -14.07 9.29 14.72
C SER A 35 -15.48 9.80 15.08
N SER A 36 -15.72 10.19 16.33
CA SER A 36 -16.99 10.78 16.80
C SER A 36 -17.21 12.24 16.37
N ILE A 37 -16.19 12.91 15.82
CA ILE A 37 -16.25 14.31 15.38
C ILE A 37 -15.65 14.38 13.97
N THR A 38 -16.39 14.92 13.00
CA THR A 38 -15.86 15.08 11.63
C THR A 38 -16.04 16.53 11.17
N PRO A 39 -15.17 17.45 11.63
CA PRO A 39 -15.16 18.81 11.11
C PRO A 39 -14.64 18.79 9.66
N LYS A 40 -15.26 19.58 8.78
CA LYS A 40 -14.80 19.78 7.40
C LYS A 40 -14.59 21.28 7.16
N GLY A 41 -13.43 21.63 6.61
CA GLY A 41 -13.10 23.00 6.20
C GLY A 41 -12.02 23.66 7.06
N GLN A 42 -11.90 24.97 6.87
CA GLN A 42 -10.94 25.83 7.57
C GLN A 42 -11.68 26.65 8.65
N TYR A 43 -11.10 26.71 9.84
CA TYR A 43 -11.72 27.36 11.01
C TYR A 43 -10.87 28.53 11.47
N GLN A 44 -11.46 29.71 11.65
CA GLN A 44 -10.80 30.86 12.26
C GLN A 44 -11.00 30.75 13.78
N VAL A 45 -9.91 30.57 14.51
CA VAL A 45 -9.92 30.54 15.99
C VAL A 45 -9.08 31.74 16.43
N GLY A 46 -9.44 32.41 17.53
CA GLY A 46 -8.97 33.77 17.87
C GLY A 46 -7.46 34.07 17.87
N ALA A 47 -6.58 33.09 17.64
CA ALA A 47 -5.15 33.25 17.44
C ALA A 47 -4.61 32.83 16.06
N GLY A 48 -5.36 32.13 15.19
CA GLY A 48 -4.89 31.60 13.90
C GLY A 48 -5.97 30.84 13.10
N ALA A 49 -5.63 30.42 11.87
CA ALA A 49 -6.49 29.54 11.10
C ALA A 49 -6.18 28.08 11.42
N TRP A 50 -7.17 27.21 11.46
CA TRP A 50 -6.95 25.77 11.58
C TRP A 50 -7.46 25.07 10.32
N VAL A 51 -6.68 24.14 9.79
CA VAL A 51 -6.99 23.36 8.60
C VAL A 51 -7.16 21.90 8.97
N TYR A 52 -8.30 21.33 8.59
CA TYR A 52 -8.53 19.89 8.73
C TYR A 52 -7.80 19.11 7.62
N HIS A 53 -7.05 18.11 8.03
CA HIS A 53 -6.43 17.12 7.17
C HIS A 53 -7.05 15.76 7.47
N GLU A 54 -7.63 15.11 6.46
CA GLU A 54 -8.18 13.76 6.62
C GLU A 54 -7.05 12.73 6.81
N ALA A 55 -7.27 11.76 7.71
CA ALA A 55 -6.34 10.66 7.87
C ALA A 55 -6.26 9.87 6.56
N PRO A 56 -5.06 9.39 6.17
CA PRO A 56 -4.97 8.45 5.07
C PRO A 56 -5.83 7.25 5.44
N GLN A 57 -6.95 7.07 4.73
CA GLN A 57 -7.75 5.88 4.91
C GLN A 57 -6.87 4.68 4.60
N GLN A 58 -6.77 3.77 5.57
CA GLN A 58 -6.13 2.49 5.34
C GLN A 58 -7.06 1.73 4.40
N TRP A 59 -6.73 1.75 3.11
CA TRP A 59 -7.48 1.05 2.09
C TRP A 59 -7.41 -0.45 2.39
N ASP A 60 -8.53 -1.15 2.34
CA ASP A 60 -8.62 -2.59 2.60
C ASP A 60 -8.35 -3.43 1.33
N GLY A 61 -8.02 -2.76 0.21
CA GLY A 61 -7.80 -3.38 -1.09
C GLY A 61 -9.08 -3.58 -1.91
N LYS A 62 -10.23 -3.03 -1.48
CA LYS A 62 -11.49 -3.12 -2.23
C LYS A 62 -11.87 -1.79 -2.87
N GLY A 63 -12.35 -1.85 -4.11
CA GLY A 63 -12.76 -0.67 -4.86
C GLY A 63 -11.58 0.20 -5.29
N LEU A 64 -11.81 1.50 -5.45
CA LEU A 64 -10.76 2.45 -5.81
C LEU A 64 -9.92 2.83 -4.59
N PRO A 65 -8.58 2.86 -4.70
CA PRO A 65 -7.75 3.33 -3.60
C PRO A 65 -7.95 4.84 -3.39
N PRO A 66 -8.01 5.34 -2.13
CA PRO A 66 -8.14 6.77 -1.87
C PRO A 66 -6.89 7.54 -2.31
N VAL A 67 -7.08 8.79 -2.77
CA VAL A 67 -5.97 9.69 -3.10
C VAL A 67 -5.09 9.94 -1.86
N GLY A 68 -3.78 9.89 -2.06
CA GLY A 68 -2.79 10.05 -1.00
C GLY A 68 -2.38 8.76 -0.29
N THR A 69 -3.08 7.65 -0.54
CA THR A 69 -2.75 6.32 0.00
C THR A 69 -1.45 5.80 -0.60
N GLU A 70 -0.60 5.18 0.23
CA GLU A 70 0.52 4.38 -0.27
C GLU A 70 0.06 2.95 -0.52
N VAL A 71 0.38 2.43 -1.70
CA VAL A 71 -0.07 1.13 -2.19
C VAL A 71 1.13 0.33 -2.69
N GLU A 72 1.00 -0.99 -2.67
CA GLU A 72 1.93 -1.90 -3.33
C GLU A 72 1.36 -2.29 -4.70
N VAL A 73 2.19 -2.17 -5.75
CA VAL A 73 1.87 -2.70 -7.07
C VAL A 73 2.02 -4.22 -7.03
N HIS A 74 1.01 -4.94 -7.50
CA HIS A 74 1.09 -6.38 -7.67
C HIS A 74 0.53 -6.79 -9.02
N ARG A 75 0.81 -8.03 -9.44
CA ARG A 75 0.42 -8.47 -10.78
C ARG A 75 -1.09 -8.41 -11.03
N GLY A 76 -1.88 -8.69 -9.99
CA GLY A 76 -3.35 -8.72 -10.06
C GLY A 76 -3.85 -9.59 -11.21
N LYS A 77 -4.87 -9.09 -11.91
CA LYS A 77 -5.32 -9.60 -13.21
C LYS A 77 -4.85 -8.73 -14.37
N CYS A 78 -3.94 -7.79 -14.13
CA CYS A 78 -3.38 -6.95 -15.18
C CYS A 78 -2.59 -7.77 -16.19
N VAL A 79 -2.74 -7.37 -17.44
CA VAL A 79 -1.81 -7.73 -18.50
C VAL A 79 -0.66 -6.72 -18.45
N TRP A 80 0.54 -7.21 -18.18
CA TRP A 80 1.75 -6.41 -18.12
C TRP A 80 2.53 -6.55 -19.42
N ILE A 81 3.07 -5.44 -19.92
CA ILE A 81 4.12 -5.49 -20.93
C ILE A 81 5.40 -5.88 -20.20
N GLU A 82 6.21 -6.78 -20.77
CA GLU A 82 7.41 -7.35 -20.11
C GLU A 82 8.36 -6.27 -19.55
N LYS A 83 8.43 -5.10 -20.21
CA LYS A 83 9.24 -3.97 -19.78
C LYS A 83 8.72 -3.22 -18.56
N ASP A 84 7.48 -3.45 -18.13
CA ASP A 84 6.83 -2.74 -17.02
C ASP A 84 6.72 -3.61 -15.76
N GLU A 85 7.09 -4.90 -15.82
CA GLU A 85 7.04 -5.81 -14.67
C GLU A 85 7.96 -5.37 -13.51
N TRP A 86 8.93 -4.49 -13.75
CA TRP A 86 9.79 -3.91 -12.70
C TRP A 86 9.01 -3.16 -11.62
N GLN A 87 7.78 -2.73 -11.92
CA GLN A 87 6.89 -2.05 -10.99
C GLN A 87 6.31 -3.02 -9.95
N ILE A 88 6.22 -4.31 -10.24
CA ILE A 88 5.61 -5.31 -9.36
C ILE A 88 6.42 -5.44 -8.06
N GLY A 89 5.71 -5.37 -6.92
CA GLY A 89 6.28 -5.39 -5.57
C GLY A 89 6.83 -4.04 -5.11
N LYS A 90 6.77 -2.98 -5.94
CA LYS A 90 7.16 -1.62 -5.54
C LYS A 90 5.98 -0.90 -4.87
N THR A 91 6.33 0.03 -3.98
CA THR A 91 5.37 0.94 -3.37
C THR A 91 5.25 2.22 -4.19
N ALA A 92 4.03 2.73 -4.30
CA ALA A 92 3.73 4.00 -4.96
C ALA A 92 2.64 4.75 -4.20
N LYS A 93 2.56 6.06 -4.42
CA LYS A 93 1.52 6.91 -3.84
C LYS A 93 0.42 7.17 -4.87
N VAL A 94 -0.84 7.03 -4.45
CA VAL A 94 -2.00 7.34 -5.28
C VAL A 94 -2.16 8.85 -5.42
N MET A 95 -2.13 9.33 -6.66
CA MET A 95 -2.27 10.73 -7.01
C MET A 95 -3.68 11.09 -7.49
N SER A 96 -4.36 10.12 -8.11
CA SER A 96 -5.76 10.22 -8.52
C SER A 96 -6.38 8.83 -8.65
N SER A 97 -7.70 8.73 -8.57
CA SER A 97 -8.44 7.50 -8.85
C SER A 97 -9.75 7.83 -9.56
N PHE A 98 -10.11 7.03 -10.56
CA PHE A 98 -11.21 7.29 -11.47
C PHE A 98 -11.67 6.02 -12.17
N GLU A 99 -12.86 6.02 -12.74
CA GLU A 99 -13.31 4.99 -13.67
C GLU A 99 -13.04 5.45 -15.10
N ASN A 100 -12.54 4.56 -15.95
CA ASN A 100 -12.35 4.85 -17.36
C ASN A 100 -13.64 4.64 -18.17
N SER A 101 -13.58 4.86 -19.49
CA SER A 101 -14.74 4.69 -20.40
C SER A 101 -15.27 3.26 -20.51
N PHE A 102 -14.57 2.28 -19.94
CA PHE A 102 -14.96 0.87 -19.88
C PHE A 102 -15.44 0.46 -18.48
N GLU A 103 -15.75 1.42 -17.60
CA GLU A 103 -16.18 1.18 -16.21
C GLU A 103 -15.14 0.40 -15.39
N LEU A 104 -13.86 0.50 -15.78
CA LEU A 104 -12.76 -0.10 -15.03
C LEU A 104 -12.16 0.93 -14.09
N GLY A 105 -11.97 0.52 -12.84
CA GLY A 105 -11.31 1.33 -11.84
C GLY A 105 -9.82 1.50 -12.15
N MET A 106 -9.37 2.74 -12.22
CA MET A 106 -8.01 3.15 -12.52
C MET A 106 -7.45 4.04 -11.40
N ALA A 107 -6.14 4.02 -11.24
CA ALA A 107 -5.42 4.95 -10.38
C ALA A 107 -4.19 5.50 -11.10
N ALA A 108 -3.97 6.81 -10.97
CA ALA A 108 -2.69 7.43 -11.30
C ALA A 108 -1.79 7.33 -10.06
N ILE A 109 -0.63 6.71 -10.19
CA ILE A 109 0.32 6.50 -9.11
C ILE A 109 1.66 7.20 -9.39
N GLN A 110 2.37 7.55 -8.34
CA GLN A 110 3.72 8.09 -8.40
C GLN A 110 4.66 7.27 -7.52
N PHE A 111 5.76 6.80 -8.10
CA PHE A 111 6.83 6.13 -7.39
C PHE A 111 7.78 7.16 -6.74
N GLU A 112 8.57 6.73 -5.77
CA GLU A 112 9.56 7.58 -5.08
C GLU A 112 10.58 8.19 -6.06
N SER A 113 10.89 7.49 -7.16
CA SER A 113 11.77 7.99 -8.23
C SER A 113 11.17 9.15 -9.04
N GLY A 114 9.89 9.48 -8.83
CA GLY A 114 9.13 10.46 -9.60
C GLY A 114 8.47 9.90 -10.87
N HIS A 115 8.73 8.63 -11.22
CA HIS A 115 8.00 7.95 -12.30
C HIS A 115 6.50 7.91 -11.97
N CYS A 116 5.66 8.14 -12.97
CA CYS A 116 4.21 8.17 -12.82
C CYS A 116 3.57 7.24 -13.83
N GLU A 117 2.54 6.51 -13.41
CA GLU A 117 1.85 5.51 -14.22
C GLU A 117 0.34 5.55 -13.98
N CYS A 118 -0.44 5.18 -14.99
CA CYS A 118 -1.88 4.98 -14.85
C CYS A 118 -2.19 3.48 -14.93
N ILE A 119 -2.62 2.89 -13.82
CA ILE A 119 -2.78 1.44 -13.69
C ILE A 119 -4.18 1.07 -13.22
N LEU A 120 -4.63 -0.15 -13.54
CA LEU A 120 -5.86 -0.71 -12.99
C LEU A 120 -5.78 -0.80 -11.46
N ALA A 121 -6.85 -0.38 -10.78
CA ALA A 121 -6.94 -0.41 -9.32
C ALA A 121 -6.78 -1.83 -8.75
N GLU A 122 -7.19 -2.87 -9.49
CA GLU A 122 -7.04 -4.29 -9.11
C GLU A 122 -5.61 -4.81 -9.14
N CYS A 123 -4.65 -4.00 -9.59
CA CYS A 123 -3.22 -4.29 -9.58
C CYS A 123 -2.49 -3.48 -8.51
N LEU A 124 -3.26 -2.82 -7.66
CA LEU A 124 -2.82 -2.17 -6.45
C LEU A 124 -3.40 -2.94 -5.27
N ARG A 125 -2.63 -3.02 -4.20
CA ARG A 125 -3.10 -3.56 -2.93
C ARG A 125 -2.53 -2.75 -1.76
N PRO A 126 -3.11 -2.88 -0.57
CA PRO A 126 -2.52 -2.29 0.63
C PRO A 126 -1.10 -2.83 0.84
N ILE A 127 -0.23 -2.02 1.41
CA ILE A 127 1.14 -2.44 1.75
C ILE A 127 1.05 -3.63 2.71
N ARG A 128 1.72 -4.73 2.33
CA ARG A 128 1.79 -5.94 3.16
C ARG A 128 2.70 -5.73 4.36
N THR A 129 2.34 -6.37 5.46
CA THR A 129 3.19 -6.50 6.65
C THR A 129 4.38 -7.42 6.37
N ALA A 130 5.45 -7.32 7.18
CA ALA A 130 6.62 -8.17 7.05
C ALA A 130 6.26 -9.66 7.17
N GLU A 131 5.34 -9.98 8.08
CA GLU A 131 4.83 -11.32 8.32
C GLU A 131 4.09 -11.87 7.09
N GLN A 132 3.26 -11.06 6.43
CA GLN A 132 2.58 -11.44 5.20
C GLN A 132 3.56 -11.68 4.04
N ILE A 133 4.61 -10.84 3.95
CA ILE A 133 5.65 -11.02 2.93
C ILE A 133 6.41 -12.34 3.17
N GLU A 134 6.76 -12.65 4.41
CA GLU A 134 7.44 -13.89 4.77
C GLU A 134 6.57 -15.12 4.50
N GLU A 135 5.27 -15.04 4.79
CA GLU A 135 4.32 -16.12 4.51
C GLU A 135 4.15 -16.34 2.99
N ASP A 136 4.07 -15.27 2.20
CA ASP A 136 4.01 -15.33 0.74
C ASP A 136 5.29 -15.95 0.15
N GLN A 137 6.47 -15.55 0.66
CA GLN A 137 7.75 -16.14 0.26
C GLN A 137 7.80 -17.64 0.56
N LYS A 138 7.36 -18.04 1.76
CA LYS A 138 7.28 -19.46 2.12
C LYS A 138 6.36 -20.24 1.18
N LYS A 139 5.20 -19.69 0.83
CA LYS A 139 4.27 -20.32 -0.13
C LYS A 139 4.88 -20.42 -1.53
N GLN A 140 5.59 -19.39 -1.98
CA GLN A 140 6.23 -19.37 -3.29
C GLN A 140 7.37 -20.40 -3.38
N GLU A 141 8.21 -20.51 -2.36
CA GLU A 141 9.26 -21.54 -2.29
C GLU A 141 8.67 -22.95 -2.38
N VAL A 142 7.60 -23.23 -1.64
CA VAL A 142 6.89 -24.51 -1.71
C VAL A 142 6.36 -24.77 -3.12
N LYS A 143 5.79 -23.75 -3.77
CA LYS A 143 5.28 -23.88 -5.14
C LYS A 143 6.39 -24.17 -6.15
N GLU A 144 7.54 -23.53 -6.02
CA GLU A 144 8.72 -23.80 -6.87
C GLU A 144 9.26 -25.21 -6.65
N LEU A 145 9.32 -25.67 -5.40
CA LEU A 145 9.67 -27.05 -5.08
C LEU A 145 8.68 -28.05 -5.70
N MET A 146 7.38 -27.77 -5.66
CA MET A 146 6.36 -28.60 -6.32
C MET A 146 6.56 -28.67 -7.84
N ILE A 147 6.92 -27.55 -8.49
CA ILE A 147 7.22 -27.53 -9.93
C ILE A 147 8.46 -28.40 -10.23
N ILE A 148 9.53 -28.27 -9.44
CA ILE A 148 10.76 -29.07 -9.60
C ILE A 148 10.48 -30.56 -9.40
N LEU A 149 9.60 -30.91 -8.45
CA LEU A 149 9.21 -32.30 -8.15
C LEU A 149 8.30 -32.93 -9.22
N GLY A 150 7.90 -32.19 -10.26
CA GLY A 150 7.29 -32.75 -11.47
C GLY A 150 5.77 -32.79 -11.49
N SER A 151 5.05 -32.08 -10.60
CA SER A 151 3.60 -31.90 -10.76
C SER A 151 3.05 -30.71 -9.97
N VAL A 152 2.33 -29.82 -10.64
CA VAL A 152 1.76 -28.59 -10.05
C VAL A 152 0.52 -28.87 -9.17
N GLU A 153 -0.03 -30.09 -9.16
CA GLU A 153 -1.35 -30.38 -8.56
C GLU A 153 -1.46 -31.65 -7.69
N SER A 154 -0.38 -32.41 -7.43
CA SER A 154 -0.49 -33.59 -6.54
C SER A 154 -0.26 -33.22 -5.07
N ALA A 155 -1.24 -33.59 -4.22
CA ALA A 155 -1.20 -33.38 -2.78
C ALA A 155 0.04 -34.01 -2.12
N ALA A 156 0.48 -35.16 -2.62
CA ALA A 156 1.67 -35.84 -2.11
C ALA A 156 2.97 -35.03 -2.34
N TYR A 157 3.08 -34.29 -3.45
CA TYR A 157 4.26 -33.45 -3.71
C TYR A 157 4.24 -32.15 -2.92
N LYS A 158 3.06 -31.65 -2.53
CA LYS A 158 2.95 -30.49 -1.65
C LYS A 158 3.52 -30.79 -0.26
N ASP A 159 3.18 -31.95 0.31
CA ASP A 159 3.69 -32.34 1.63
C ASP A 159 5.21 -32.59 1.60
N ILE A 160 5.72 -33.17 0.52
CA ILE A 160 7.17 -33.33 0.29
C ILE A 160 7.85 -31.96 0.17
N ALA A 161 7.29 -31.02 -0.60
CA ALA A 161 7.85 -29.68 -0.75
C ALA A 161 7.90 -28.91 0.58
N ILE A 162 6.84 -29.01 1.40
CA ILE A 162 6.82 -28.43 2.75
C ILE A 162 7.91 -29.07 3.63
N ALA A 163 8.04 -30.40 3.60
CA ALA A 163 9.07 -31.10 4.38
C ALA A 163 10.50 -30.70 3.96
N ILE A 164 10.76 -30.55 2.66
CA ILE A 164 12.06 -30.09 2.13
C ILE A 164 12.36 -28.66 2.61
N GLN A 165 11.37 -27.76 2.55
CA GLN A 165 11.51 -26.39 3.06
C GLN A 165 11.81 -26.37 4.57
N GLN A 166 11.03 -27.11 5.37
CA GLN A 166 11.21 -27.19 6.84
C GLN A 166 12.56 -27.79 7.23
N ALA A 167 13.09 -28.71 6.43
CA ALA A 167 14.41 -29.30 6.63
C ALA A 167 15.58 -28.41 6.17
N ASN A 168 15.31 -27.17 5.69
CA ASN A 168 16.30 -26.20 5.23
C ASN A 168 17.21 -26.71 4.08
N PHE A 169 16.75 -27.70 3.31
CA PHE A 169 17.49 -28.13 2.12
C PHE A 169 17.44 -27.03 1.06
N ARG A 170 18.61 -26.65 0.51
CA ARG A 170 18.72 -25.66 -0.55
C ARG A 170 19.12 -26.30 -1.87
N LYS A 171 18.61 -25.76 -2.98
CA LYS A 171 19.02 -26.15 -4.33
C LYS A 171 20.53 -25.91 -4.50
N GLN A 172 21.28 -26.94 -4.86
CA GLN A 172 22.65 -26.78 -5.34
C GLN A 172 22.62 -26.34 -6.81
N VAL A 173 23.32 -25.25 -7.13
CA VAL A 173 23.54 -24.81 -8.51
C VAL A 173 24.92 -25.32 -8.92
N PRO A 174 25.05 -26.10 -10.03
CA PRO A 174 26.35 -26.50 -10.54
C PRO A 174 27.19 -25.26 -10.89
N GLN A 175 28.49 -25.28 -10.55
CA GLN A 175 29.47 -24.27 -11.00
C GLN A 175 29.77 -24.41 -12.49
#